data_AF-A0AAD5TSK0-F1
#
_entry.id   AF-A0AAD5TSK0-F1
#
_cell.length_a   1.000
_cell.length_b   1.000
_cell.length_c   1.000
_cell.angle_alpha   90.00
_cell.angle_beta   90.00
_cell.angle_gamma   90.00
#
_symmetry.space_group_name_H-M   'P 1'
#
loop_
_entity.id
_entity.type
_entity.pdbx_description
1 polymer ?
#
loop_
_entity_poly.entity_id
_entity_poly.type
_entity_poly.pdbx_seq_one_letter_code
_entity_poly.pdbx_strand_id
1 'polypeptide(L)'
;MPLYELVCIARAAAGRSALHARKPAAGVATGLSSFLDRSASSAQQSPPTPELAPLDQTRALIKESAIQVLDSRGVVKGFELLHTNQPLPYRMKRHQEIFDSGDYWCMQFFSSPETRKKLSKSLDFDERVIRHTIMKVGESMSEITGYTPPERLV
;
A
#
# COMPACT_ATOMS: atom_id res chain seq x y z
N MET A 1 10.55 12.89 -21.85
CA MET A 1 10.57 11.74 -20.91
C MET A 1 9.13 11.47 -20.52
N PRO A 2 8.59 10.28 -20.85
CA PRO A 2 7.20 9.98 -20.56
C PRO A 2 6.93 9.88 -19.05
N LEU A 3 5.70 10.21 -18.67
CA LEU A 3 5.17 9.99 -17.33
C LEU A 3 4.69 8.54 -17.23
N TYR A 4 5.18 7.85 -16.22
CA TYR A 4 4.71 6.52 -15.86
C TYR A 4 4.00 6.54 -14.51
N GLU A 5 3.03 5.65 -14.40
CA GLU A 5 2.34 5.34 -13.14
C GLU A 5 2.58 3.86 -12.84
N LEU A 6 3.19 3.61 -11.69
CA LEU A 6 3.35 2.30 -11.10
C LEU A 6 2.22 2.08 -10.11
N VAL A 7 1.41 1.06 -10.33
CA VAL A 7 0.48 0.53 -9.34
C VAL A 7 1.01 -0.83 -8.88
N CYS A 8 1.13 -1.00 -7.57
CA CYS A 8 1.74 -2.18 -6.99
C CYS A 8 0.90 -2.71 -5.83
N ILE A 9 0.84 -4.03 -5.77
CA ILE A 9 0.26 -4.80 -4.67
C ILE A 9 1.43 -5.40 -3.92
N ALA A 10 1.72 -4.85 -2.75
CA ALA A 10 2.71 -5.37 -1.82
C ALA A 10 2.07 -6.39 -0.88
N ARG A 11 2.92 -7.25 -0.32
CA ARG A 11 2.57 -8.17 0.76
C ARG A 11 2.09 -7.34 1.95
N ALA A 12 0.85 -7.58 2.38
CA ALA A 12 0.34 -6.98 3.60
C ALA A 12 1.21 -7.43 4.77
N ALA A 13 1.59 -6.48 5.64
CA ALA A 13 2.24 -6.81 6.90
C ALA A 13 1.29 -7.73 7.67
N ALA A 14 1.62 -9.02 7.72
CA ALA A 14 0.86 -9.99 8.47
C ALA A 14 0.97 -9.62 9.95
N GLY A 15 0.01 -8.85 10.45
CA GLY A 15 -0.39 -8.98 11.86
C GLY A 15 -0.54 -10.47 12.09
N ARG A 16 0.04 -10.98 13.18
CA ARG A 16 0.13 -12.40 13.57
C ARG A 16 -1.25 -13.09 13.66
N SER A 17 -1.96 -13.22 12.56
CA SER A 17 -3.38 -13.52 12.48
C SER A 17 -3.66 -14.38 11.26
N ALA A 18 -3.10 -15.60 11.27
CA ALA A 18 -3.65 -16.72 10.49
C ALA A 18 -3.30 -18.11 11.08
N LEU A 19 -2.77 -18.18 12.30
CA LEU A 19 -2.57 -19.46 13.01
C LEU A 19 -3.69 -19.78 14.01
N HIS A 20 -4.67 -18.90 14.23
CA HIS A 20 -5.70 -19.09 15.27
C HIS A 20 -7.09 -18.49 14.96
N ALA A 21 -7.63 -18.68 13.76
CA ALA A 21 -9.10 -18.58 13.57
C ALA A 21 -9.78 -19.90 13.96
N ARG A 22 -9.52 -20.38 15.18
CA ARG A 22 -10.31 -21.44 15.82
C ARG A 22 -11.52 -20.74 16.44
N LYS A 23 -12.68 -20.85 15.80
CA LYS A 23 -13.98 -20.43 16.33
C LYS A 23 -14.13 -20.90 17.80
N PRO A 24 -14.13 -20.02 18.82
CA PRO A 24 -14.50 -20.46 20.16
C PRO A 24 -16.02 -20.59 20.18
N ALA A 25 -16.48 -21.82 20.36
CA ALA A 25 -17.87 -22.09 20.66
C ALA A 25 -18.23 -21.49 22.02
N ALA A 26 -19.38 -20.81 22.03
CA ALA A 26 -20.16 -20.29 23.16
C ALA A 26 -19.74 -20.72 24.57
N GLY A 27 -19.25 -19.75 25.35
CA GLY A 27 -19.18 -19.81 26.82
C GLY A 27 -20.17 -18.80 27.42
N VAL A 28 -21.17 -19.32 28.12
CA VAL A 28 -22.17 -18.58 28.91
C VAL A 28 -21.46 -17.81 30.04
N ALA A 29 -21.69 -16.51 30.15
CA ALA A 29 -21.26 -15.71 31.30
C ALA A 29 -22.44 -14.85 31.81
N THR A 30 -23.12 -15.39 32.81
CA THR A 30 -24.00 -14.69 33.74
C THR A 30 -23.12 -13.97 34.77
N GLY A 31 -23.39 -12.70 35.11
CA GLY A 31 -22.83 -12.10 36.32
C GLY A 31 -22.49 -10.61 36.27
N LEU A 32 -23.47 -9.82 36.72
CA LEU A 32 -23.41 -8.43 37.19
C LEU A 32 -22.09 -7.98 37.85
N SER A 33 -21.60 -6.77 37.51
CA SER A 33 -21.17 -5.77 38.51
C SER A 33 -20.81 -4.40 37.89
N SER A 34 -21.36 -3.37 38.54
CA SER A 34 -20.87 -1.98 38.75
C SER A 34 -20.47 -1.17 37.52
N PHE A 35 -21.30 -0.25 37.00
CA PHE A 35 -21.73 1.03 37.61
C PHE A 35 -20.59 1.77 38.34
N LEU A 36 -20.32 2.98 37.83
CA LEU A 36 -19.40 4.04 38.31
C LEU A 36 -18.00 4.02 37.64
N ASP A 37 -17.85 4.79 36.56
CA ASP A 37 -17.09 6.05 36.73
C ASP A 37 -17.48 7.08 35.65
N ARG A 38 -17.75 8.29 36.12
CA ARG A 38 -18.11 9.48 35.35
C ARG A 38 -17.28 10.61 35.93
N SER A 39 -16.26 11.09 35.22
CA SER A 39 -15.96 12.53 35.11
C SER A 39 -14.64 12.81 34.38
N ALA A 40 -14.66 13.97 33.70
CA ALA A 40 -13.52 14.81 33.28
C ALA A 40 -12.67 14.29 32.10
N SER A 41 -12.23 15.08 31.12
CA SER A 41 -12.50 16.43 30.63
C SER A 41 -11.53 16.64 29.46
N SER A 42 -12.00 17.25 28.38
CA SER A 42 -11.23 18.02 27.38
C SER A 42 -9.88 17.46 26.89
N ALA A 43 -9.91 16.76 25.76
CA ALA A 43 -8.83 16.77 24.78
C ALA A 43 -9.46 16.92 23.39
N GLN A 44 -9.07 17.95 22.65
CA GLN A 44 -9.41 18.14 21.23
C GLN A 44 -9.05 16.86 20.46
N GLN A 45 -10.05 16.08 20.06
CA GLN A 45 -9.91 15.08 19.03
C GLN A 45 -9.96 15.80 17.69
N SER A 46 -8.79 16.05 17.09
CA SER A 46 -8.69 16.16 15.65
C SER A 46 -9.34 14.91 15.02
N PRO A 47 -9.97 15.03 13.83
CA PRO A 47 -10.59 13.88 13.18
C PRO A 47 -9.59 12.71 13.13
N PRO A 48 -10.03 11.46 13.32
CA PRO A 48 -9.14 10.32 13.15
C PRO A 48 -8.73 10.29 11.68
N THR A 49 -7.55 10.83 11.37
CA THR A 49 -6.84 10.44 10.14
C THR A 49 -6.79 8.92 10.21
N PRO A 50 -7.34 8.19 9.21
CA PRO A 50 -7.37 6.73 9.25
C PRO A 50 -5.94 6.27 9.51
N GLU A 51 -5.72 5.70 10.68
CA GLU A 51 -4.41 5.33 11.19
C GLU A 51 -3.92 4.13 10.39
N LEU A 52 -3.23 4.41 9.29
CA LEU A 52 -2.54 3.42 8.47
C LEU A 52 -1.39 2.86 9.34
N ALA A 53 -1.69 1.74 10.00
CA ALA A 53 -0.81 0.96 10.89
C ALA A 53 0.56 0.65 10.25
N PRO A 54 1.58 0.20 11.02
CA PRO A 54 2.98 0.29 10.63
C PRO A 54 3.32 -0.55 9.39
N LEU A 55 3.61 0.14 8.29
CA LEU A 55 3.94 -0.43 6.99
C LEU A 55 5.45 -0.41 6.73
N ASP A 56 6.26 -0.88 7.69
CA ASP A 56 7.71 -0.75 7.57
C ASP A 56 8.27 -1.46 6.32
N GLN A 57 7.69 -2.60 5.93
CA GLN A 57 8.07 -3.34 4.72
C GLN A 57 7.65 -2.62 3.44
N THR A 58 6.38 -2.21 3.35
CA THR A 58 5.85 -1.48 2.19
C THR A 58 6.53 -0.12 2.03
N ARG A 59 6.84 0.56 3.13
CA ARG A 59 7.61 1.81 3.15
C ARG A 59 9.04 1.60 2.67
N ALA A 60 9.71 0.51 3.09
CA ALA A 60 11.03 0.18 2.59
C ALA A 60 11.01 -0.09 1.08
N LEU A 61 10.03 -0.87 0.61
CA LEU A 61 9.81 -1.16 -0.81
C LEU A 61 9.60 0.13 -1.64
N ILE A 62 8.74 1.03 -1.18
CA ILE A 62 8.49 2.32 -1.85
C ILE A 62 9.78 3.14 -1.93
N LYS A 63 10.53 3.22 -0.82
CA LYS A 63 11.82 3.93 -0.79
C LYS A 63 12.84 3.34 -1.75
N GLU A 64 13.02 2.02 -1.74
CA GLU A 64 13.94 1.31 -2.64
C GLU A 64 13.56 1.54 -4.11
N SER A 65 12.27 1.45 -4.44
CA SER A 65 11.74 1.72 -5.78
C SER A 65 11.99 3.17 -6.22
N ALA A 66 11.76 4.14 -5.33
CA ALA A 66 11.98 5.55 -5.60
C ALA A 66 13.47 5.87 -5.82
N ILE A 67 14.35 5.35 -4.96
CA ILE A 67 15.81 5.49 -5.09
C ILE A 67 16.28 4.91 -6.42
N GLN A 68 15.79 3.73 -6.81
CA GLN A 68 16.17 3.12 -8.08
C GLN A 68 15.82 4.00 -9.30
N VAL A 69 14.68 4.70 -9.26
CA VAL A 69 14.29 5.66 -10.31
C VAL A 69 15.21 6.88 -10.29
N LEU A 70 15.49 7.44 -9.11
CA LEU A 70 16.37 8.60 -8.94
C LEU A 70 17.80 8.31 -9.40
N ASP A 71 18.36 7.17 -9.01
CA ASP A 71 19.72 6.73 -9.41
C ASP A 71 19.84 6.55 -10.93
N SER A 72 18.74 6.18 -11.57
CA SER A 72 18.67 5.97 -13.03
C SER A 72 18.32 7.27 -13.79
N ARG A 73 18.59 8.44 -13.19
CA ARG A 73 18.31 9.78 -13.74
C ARG A 73 16.82 10.03 -14.05
N GLY A 74 15.92 9.35 -13.36
CA GLY A 74 14.47 9.62 -13.38
C GLY A 74 14.08 10.63 -12.31
N VAL A 75 12.83 11.10 -12.37
CA VAL A 75 12.25 12.02 -11.38
C VAL A 75 10.98 11.40 -10.82
N VAL A 76 10.89 11.29 -9.49
CA VAL A 76 9.67 10.82 -8.80
C VAL A 76 8.79 12.03 -8.52
N LYS A 77 7.52 11.97 -8.93
CA LYS A 77 6.53 13.04 -8.71
C LYS A 77 5.90 12.93 -7.33
N GLY A 78 5.52 11.71 -6.96
CA GLY A 78 4.85 11.40 -5.70
C GLY A 78 4.50 9.92 -5.64
N PHE A 79 4.17 9.47 -4.44
CA PHE A 79 3.67 8.14 -4.17
C PHE A 79 2.59 8.22 -3.11
N GLU A 80 1.66 7.28 -3.17
CA GLU A 80 0.56 7.19 -2.22
C GLU A 80 0.26 5.74 -1.89
N LEU A 81 -0.11 5.54 -0.64
CA LEU A 81 -0.64 4.29 -0.16
C LEU A 81 -2.16 4.36 -0.25
N LEU A 82 -2.73 3.60 -1.19
CA LEU A 82 -4.16 3.62 -1.50
C LEU A 82 -4.96 2.84 -0.45
N HIS A 83 -4.55 1.58 -0.20
CA HIS A 83 -5.25 0.70 0.73
C HIS A 83 -4.25 -0.17 1.48
N THR A 84 -4.52 -0.42 2.75
CA THR A 84 -3.72 -1.30 3.60
C THR A 84 -4.52 -2.55 3.95
N ASN A 85 -3.90 -3.73 3.81
CA ASN A 85 -4.51 -5.03 4.10
C ASN A 85 -5.86 -5.26 3.41
N GLN A 86 -5.98 -4.83 2.15
CA GLN A 86 -7.19 -5.01 1.36
C GLN A 86 -7.26 -6.47 0.87
N PRO A 87 -8.41 -7.16 0.99
CA PRO A 87 -8.56 -8.51 0.46
C PRO A 87 -8.44 -8.50 -1.07
N LEU A 88 -7.70 -9.47 -1.59
CA LEU A 88 -7.52 -9.64 -3.02
C LEU A 88 -8.82 -10.18 -3.64
N PRO A 89 -9.17 -9.78 -4.89
CA PRO A 89 -10.37 -10.29 -5.55
C PRO A 89 -10.38 -11.81 -5.72
N TYR A 90 -9.19 -12.41 -5.83
CA TYR A 90 -8.95 -13.85 -5.87
C TYR A 90 -7.58 -14.15 -5.26
N ARG A 91 -7.37 -15.41 -4.83
CA ARG A 91 -6.10 -15.86 -4.27
C ARG A 91 -4.99 -15.80 -5.30
N MET A 92 -3.88 -15.13 -4.98
CA MET A 92 -2.75 -14.98 -5.89
C MET A 92 -1.55 -15.77 -5.38
N LYS A 93 -0.91 -16.54 -6.26
CA LYS A 93 0.34 -17.25 -5.94
C LYS A 93 1.53 -16.50 -6.52
N ARG A 94 2.49 -16.14 -5.69
CA ARG A 94 3.73 -15.46 -6.10
C ARG A 94 4.86 -15.84 -5.14
N HIS A 95 6.10 -15.95 -5.64
CA HIS A 95 7.28 -16.32 -4.83
C HIS A 95 7.05 -17.55 -3.92
N GLN A 96 6.33 -18.55 -4.42
CA GLN A 96 5.95 -19.78 -3.70
C GLN A 96 4.96 -19.61 -2.53
N GLU A 97 4.52 -18.39 -2.23
CA GLU A 97 3.49 -18.09 -1.24
C GLU A 97 2.12 -17.86 -1.91
N ILE A 98 1.04 -18.06 -1.15
CA ILE A 98 -0.34 -17.78 -1.57
C ILE A 98 -0.84 -16.61 -0.72
N PHE A 99 -1.35 -15.58 -1.38
CA PHE A 99 -1.82 -14.35 -0.77
C PHE A 99 -3.35 -14.23 -0.89
N ASP A 100 -3.97 -13.82 0.21
CA ASP A 100 -5.41 -13.52 0.32
C ASP A 100 -5.67 -12.01 0.48
N SER A 101 -4.69 -11.24 0.96
CA SER A 101 -4.76 -9.77 1.08
C SER A 101 -3.42 -9.11 0.71
N GLY A 102 -3.45 -7.80 0.45
CA GLY A 102 -2.27 -7.02 0.08
C GLY A 102 -2.43 -5.52 0.34
N ASP A 103 -1.30 -4.82 0.33
CA ASP A 103 -1.24 -3.35 0.42
C ASP A 103 -1.13 -2.76 -0.98
N TYR A 104 -2.02 -1.83 -1.31
CA TYR A 104 -2.05 -1.16 -2.59
C TYR A 104 -1.35 0.19 -2.47
N TRP A 105 -0.35 0.41 -3.32
CA TRP A 105 0.31 1.70 -3.43
C TRP A 105 0.54 2.07 -4.88
N CYS A 106 0.62 3.37 -5.13
CA CYS A 106 0.94 3.91 -6.43
C CYS A 106 2.13 4.87 -6.35
N MET A 107 2.89 4.97 -7.43
CA MET A 107 3.97 5.93 -7.58
C MET A 107 4.00 6.45 -9.01
N GLN A 108 4.05 7.76 -9.13
CA GLN A 108 4.15 8.44 -10.42
C GLN A 108 5.56 8.99 -10.60
N PHE A 109 6.14 8.74 -11.77
CA PHE A 109 7.52 9.12 -12.05
C PHE A 109 7.76 9.34 -13.55
N PHE A 110 8.71 10.22 -13.85
CA PHE A 110 9.24 10.42 -15.19
C PHE A 110 10.52 9.60 -15.35
N SER A 111 10.60 8.78 -16.38
CA SER A 111 11.83 8.03 -16.68
C SER A 111 12.00 7.73 -18.16
N SER A 112 13.17 7.23 -18.53
CA SER A 112 13.37 6.58 -19.82
C SER A 112 12.63 5.21 -19.86
N PRO A 113 12.29 4.70 -21.05
CA PRO A 113 11.71 3.36 -21.19
C PRO A 113 12.62 2.23 -20.70
N GLU A 114 13.94 2.45 -20.76
CA GLU A 114 14.95 1.51 -20.26
C GLU A 114 14.93 1.42 -18.73
N THR A 115 14.93 2.58 -18.05
CA THR A 115 14.80 2.66 -16.59
C THR A 115 13.51 1.99 -16.12
N ARG A 116 12.40 2.23 -16.81
CA ARG A 116 11.12 1.56 -16.52
C ARG A 116 11.22 0.03 -16.62
N LYS A 117 11.88 -0.50 -17.65
CA LYS A 117 12.11 -1.94 -17.81
C LYS A 117 12.99 -2.49 -16.68
N LYS A 118 14.01 -1.75 -16.26
CA LYS A 118 14.90 -2.11 -15.15
C LYS A 118 14.14 -2.15 -13.82
N LEU A 119 13.34 -1.13 -13.54
CA LEU A 119 12.45 -1.08 -12.35
C LEU A 119 11.47 -2.25 -12.34
N SER A 120 10.79 -2.53 -13.46
CA SER A 120 9.88 -3.68 -13.58
C SER A 120 10.56 -5.00 -13.25
N LYS A 121 11.77 -5.22 -13.78
CA LYS A 121 12.55 -6.43 -13.47
C LYS A 121 12.92 -6.51 -12.00
N SER A 122 13.30 -5.38 -11.39
CA SER A 122 13.63 -5.32 -9.96
C SER A 122 12.44 -5.73 -9.09
N LEU A 123 11.26 -5.17 -9.38
CA LEU A 123 10.02 -5.49 -8.68
C LEU A 123 9.57 -6.94 -8.91
N ASP A 124 9.85 -7.51 -10.09
CA ASP A 124 9.55 -8.91 -10.38
C ASP A 124 10.33 -9.89 -9.48
N PHE A 125 11.54 -9.51 -9.04
CA PHE A 125 12.39 -10.33 -8.18
C PHE A 125 12.13 -10.12 -6.68
N ASP A 126 11.48 -9.03 -6.30
CA ASP A 126 11.21 -8.72 -4.89
C ASP A 126 10.07 -9.57 -4.34
N GLU A 127 10.36 -10.38 -3.32
CA GLU A 127 9.38 -11.25 -2.66
C GLU A 127 8.23 -10.49 -1.98
N ARG A 128 8.45 -9.21 -1.66
CA ARG A 128 7.44 -8.32 -1.05
C ARG A 128 6.38 -7.91 -2.07
N VAL A 129 6.61 -8.08 -3.36
CA VAL A 129 5.68 -7.69 -4.43
C VAL A 129 4.84 -8.89 -4.86
N ILE A 130 3.53 -8.77 -4.77
CA ILE A 130 2.58 -9.78 -5.27
C ILE A 130 2.38 -9.57 -6.78
N ARG A 131 2.13 -8.31 -7.16
CA ARG A 131 1.92 -7.91 -8.56
C ARG A 131 2.19 -6.41 -8.71
N HIS A 132 2.85 -6.04 -9.80
CA HIS A 132 2.97 -4.65 -10.20
C HIS A 132 2.49 -4.46 -11.63
N THR A 133 2.14 -3.22 -11.97
CA THR A 133 1.81 -2.80 -13.32
C THR A 133 2.30 -1.38 -13.51
N ILE A 134 3.05 -1.15 -14.59
CA ILE A 134 3.57 0.18 -14.94
C ILE A 134 2.92 0.64 -16.24
N MET A 135 2.15 1.71 -16.17
CA MET A 135 1.41 2.29 -17.29
C MET A 135 2.06 3.59 -17.75
N LYS A 136 2.05 3.87 -19.06
CA LYS A 136 2.45 5.17 -19.62
C LYS A 136 1.23 6.08 -19.56
N VAL A 137 1.30 7.15 -18.78
CA VAL A 137 0.21 8.12 -18.62
C VAL A 137 0.23 9.15 -19.74
N GLY A 138 1.41 9.62 -20.14
CA GLY A 138 1.56 10.64 -21.19
C GLY A 138 3.00 10.86 -21.61
N GLU A 139 3.21 11.58 -22.71
CA GLU A 139 4.54 11.87 -23.25
C GLU A 139 4.92 13.34 -23.14
N SER A 140 3.95 14.24 -23.31
CA SER A 140 4.12 15.69 -23.20
C SER A 140 3.37 16.28 -22.00
N MET A 141 3.93 17.35 -21.41
CA MET A 141 3.29 18.06 -20.28
C MET A 141 1.90 18.60 -20.62
N SER A 142 1.66 18.92 -21.89
CA SER A 142 0.37 19.36 -22.42
C SER A 142 -0.69 18.24 -22.46
N GLU A 143 -0.27 17.00 -22.69
CA GLU A 143 -1.14 15.82 -22.64
C GLU A 143 -1.45 15.41 -21.19
N ILE A 144 -0.54 15.76 -20.27
CA ILE A 144 -0.65 15.48 -18.83
C ILE A 144 -1.62 16.46 -18.13
N THR A 145 -2.32 17.34 -18.86
CA THR A 145 -3.25 18.33 -18.30
C THR A 145 -4.47 17.74 -17.58
N GLY A 146 -4.75 16.45 -17.77
CA GLY A 146 -5.66 15.66 -16.91
C GLY A 146 -5.02 15.20 -15.60
N TYR A 147 -4.00 15.90 -15.09
CA TYR A 147 -3.25 15.49 -13.91
C TYR A 147 -4.13 15.57 -12.65
N THR A 148 -4.68 14.42 -12.29
CA THR A 148 -5.18 14.17 -10.94
C THR A 148 -3.95 13.80 -10.09
N PRO A 149 -3.56 14.61 -9.10
CA PRO A 149 -2.61 14.15 -8.08
C PRO A 149 -3.14 12.84 -7.49
N PRO A 150 -2.25 11.89 -7.11
CA PRO A 150 -2.71 10.61 -6.59
C PRO A 150 -3.71 10.80 -5.44
N GLU A 151 -3.54 11.88 -4.66
CA GLU A 151 -4.40 12.30 -3.54
C GLU A 151 -5.88 12.52 -3.89
N ARG A 152 -6.23 12.61 -5.18
CA ARG A 152 -7.58 12.87 -5.70
C ARG A 152 -8.18 11.69 -6.47
N LEU A 153 -7.60 10.50 -6.39
CA LEU A 153 -8.12 9.28 -7.05
C LEU A 153 -9.13 8.49 -6.18
N VAL A 154 -9.88 9.19 -5.31
CA VAL A 154 -10.92 8.63 -4.43
C VAL A 154 -12.27 9.27 -4.72
#